data_AF-A0A1A8HWU8-F1
#
_entry.id   AF-A0A1A8HWU8-F1
#
_cell.length_a   1.000
_cell.length_b   1.000
_cell.length_c   1.000
_cell.angle_alpha   90.00
_cell.angle_beta   90.00
_cell.angle_gamma   90.00
#
_symmetry.space_group_name_H-M   'P 1'
#
loop_
_entity.id
_entity.type
_entity.pdbx_description
1 polymer ?
#
loop_
_entity_poly.entity_id
_entity_poly.type
_entity_poly.pdbx_seq_one_letter_code
_entity_poly.pdbx_strand_id
1 'polypeptide(L)'
;PGTKNTKPDALSRLYAPDKEVEPTTILPPSCVLGSITWDISTKVLEAQQTDPNPGVGRTLALIRRTFWLPSLYKDVKEYISACQVCARSQSPFEISLGYQPPLFPSDSDPPTSALQFIRRARRTWTQTKAALQRTTDRNRQLADRRRRPAPAYAPDQQVWLSTRDIKLKDANKKFYPRFIGPYT
;
A
#
# COMPACT_ATOMS: atom_id res chain seq x y z
N PRO A 1 22.90 -5.52 -40.63
CA PRO A 1 22.26 -4.17 -40.70
C PRO A 1 20.76 -4.31 -41.08
N GLY A 2 19.77 -3.83 -40.33
CA GLY A 2 19.79 -2.96 -39.17
C GLY A 2 18.56 -3.17 -38.29
N THR A 3 18.79 -3.08 -36.99
CA THR A 3 17.83 -3.08 -35.89
C THR A 3 17.44 -1.65 -35.56
N LYS A 4 16.63 -1.00 -36.39
CA LYS A 4 16.07 0.32 -36.07
C LYS A 4 14.71 0.51 -36.71
N ASN A 5 13.66 -0.02 -36.10
CA ASN A 5 12.27 0.41 -36.31
C ASN A 5 11.48 0.21 -35.01
N THR A 6 11.80 1.03 -34.01
CA THR A 6 11.15 1.05 -32.69
C THR A 6 10.54 2.42 -32.39
N LYS A 7 10.08 3.12 -33.43
CA LYS A 7 9.15 4.23 -33.28
C LYS A 7 8.02 4.02 -34.28
N PRO A 8 6.74 4.04 -33.85
CA PRO A 8 5.63 4.09 -34.78
C PRO A 8 5.78 5.37 -35.62
N ASP A 9 5.80 5.20 -36.94
CA ASP A 9 5.98 6.28 -37.91
C ASP A 9 4.77 7.24 -37.89
N ALA A 10 5.03 8.54 -38.08
CA ALA A 10 4.03 9.60 -37.99
C ALA A 10 2.90 9.46 -39.03
N LEU A 11 3.12 8.65 -40.07
CA LEU A 11 2.17 8.40 -41.15
C LEU A 11 1.04 7.42 -40.77
N SER A 12 1.16 6.66 -39.66
CA SER A 12 0.09 5.75 -39.22
C SER A 12 -1.14 6.48 -38.68
N ARG A 13 -1.05 7.79 -38.42
CA ARG A 13 -2.13 8.60 -37.84
C ARG A 13 -2.98 9.32 -38.89
N LEU A 14 -2.58 9.32 -40.16
CA LEU A 14 -3.28 10.04 -41.23
C LEU A 14 -4.54 9.33 -41.75
N TYR A 15 -4.78 8.08 -41.32
CA TYR A 15 -5.94 7.28 -41.73
C TYR A 15 -6.73 6.70 -40.55
N ALA A 16 -6.61 7.27 -39.35
CA ALA A 16 -7.60 6.99 -38.31
C ALA A 16 -8.88 7.76 -38.71
N PRO A 17 -10.00 7.09 -39.04
CA PRO A 17 -11.23 7.82 -39.28
C PRO A 17 -11.62 8.54 -37.99
N ASP A 18 -11.87 9.85 -38.07
CA ASP A 18 -12.54 10.65 -37.03
C ASP A 18 -13.97 10.13 -36.84
N LYS A 19 -14.11 8.94 -36.29
CA LYS A 19 -15.34 8.47 -35.68
C LYS A 19 -15.18 8.72 -34.20
N GLU A 20 -15.87 9.75 -33.71
CA GLU A 20 -16.36 9.74 -32.33
C GLU A 20 -17.14 8.43 -32.16
N VAL A 21 -16.47 7.41 -31.60
CA VAL A 21 -17.12 6.15 -31.25
C VAL A 21 -17.95 6.48 -30.01
N GLU A 22 -19.22 6.83 -30.24
CA GLU A 22 -20.24 6.77 -29.20
C GLU A 22 -20.07 5.46 -28.43
N PRO A 23 -19.86 5.50 -27.10
CA PRO A 23 -19.52 4.31 -26.33
C PRO A 23 -20.70 3.34 -26.36
N THR A 24 -20.68 2.39 -27.29
CA THR A 24 -21.65 1.30 -27.32
C THR A 24 -21.53 0.52 -26.02
N THR A 25 -22.64 0.42 -25.30
CA THR A 25 -22.67 -0.31 -24.03
C THR A 25 -22.45 -1.79 -24.32
N ILE A 26 -21.46 -2.40 -23.66
CA ILE A 26 -21.09 -3.82 -23.82
C ILE A 26 -22.26 -4.75 -23.43
N LEU A 27 -23.19 -4.24 -22.62
CA LEU A 27 -24.35 -4.97 -22.15
C LEU A 27 -25.56 -4.70 -23.04
N PRO A 28 -26.36 -5.74 -23.36
CA PRO A 28 -27.58 -5.57 -24.11
C PRO A 28 -28.61 -4.75 -23.31
N PRO A 29 -29.52 -3.99 -23.97
CA PRO A 29 -30.53 -3.18 -23.31
C PRO A 29 -31.55 -3.98 -22.50
N SER A 30 -31.59 -5.30 -22.67
CA SER A 30 -32.37 -6.23 -21.86
C SER A 30 -31.71 -6.61 -20.51
N CYS A 31 -30.45 -6.23 -20.29
CA CYS A 31 -29.72 -6.52 -19.06
C CYS A 31 -29.88 -5.35 -18.08
N VAL A 32 -30.72 -5.55 -17.06
CA VAL A 32 -30.78 -4.65 -15.91
C VAL A 32 -29.69 -5.03 -14.93
N LEU A 33 -28.64 -4.20 -14.85
CA LEU A 33 -27.69 -4.26 -13.75
C LEU A 33 -28.36 -3.70 -12.49
N GLY A 34 -28.83 -4.57 -11.61
CA GLY A 34 -29.09 -4.17 -10.24
C GLY A 34 -27.77 -3.80 -9.60
N SER A 35 -27.57 -2.54 -9.21
CA SER A 35 -26.44 -2.17 -8.36
C SER A 35 -26.62 -2.87 -7.02
N ILE A 36 -26.01 -4.05 -6.87
CA ILE A 36 -25.80 -4.63 -5.55
C ILE A 36 -24.72 -3.78 -4.90
N THR A 37 -25.11 -2.62 -4.38
CA THR A 37 -24.28 -1.91 -3.42
C THR A 37 -24.23 -2.81 -2.21
N TRP A 38 -23.12 -3.51 -2.05
CA TRP A 38 -22.83 -4.17 -0.79
C TRP A 38 -23.03 -3.11 0.29
N ASP A 39 -23.97 -3.31 1.22
CA ASP A 39 -24.16 -2.44 2.39
C ASP A 39 -22.84 -2.26 3.18
N ILE A 40 -21.91 -3.19 2.98
CA ILE A 40 -20.55 -3.13 3.46
C ILE A 40 -19.76 -2.00 2.77
N SER A 41 -19.87 -1.85 1.44
CA SER A 41 -19.17 -0.80 0.69
C SER A 41 -19.66 0.60 1.03
N THR A 42 -20.98 0.81 1.15
CA THR A 42 -21.55 2.10 1.58
C THR A 42 -21.13 2.46 3.00
N LYS A 43 -21.17 1.51 3.94
CA LYS A 43 -20.72 1.74 5.32
C LYS A 43 -19.20 1.95 5.43
N VAL A 44 -18.40 1.28 4.59
CA VAL A 44 -16.96 1.52 4.51
C VAL A 44 -16.67 2.91 3.94
N LEU A 45 -17.43 3.38 2.94
CA LEU A 45 -17.29 4.72 2.36
C LEU A 45 -17.65 5.82 3.36
N GLU A 46 -18.76 5.68 4.09
CA GLU A 46 -19.18 6.62 5.14
C GLU A 46 -18.18 6.69 6.31
N ALA A 47 -17.68 5.52 6.72
CA ALA A 47 -16.65 5.43 7.76
C ALA A 47 -15.32 6.07 7.30
N GLN A 48 -14.93 5.90 6.04
CA GLN A 48 -13.71 6.50 5.48
C GLN A 48 -13.81 8.02 5.27
N GLN A 49 -15.01 8.55 5.03
CA GLN A 49 -15.24 10.00 4.92
C GLN A 49 -15.15 10.73 6.27
N THR A 50 -15.62 10.09 7.34
CA THR A 50 -15.61 10.67 8.69
C THR A 50 -14.30 10.44 9.44
N ASP A 51 -13.64 9.30 9.19
CA ASP A 51 -12.35 8.97 9.77
C ASP A 51 -11.56 8.08 8.80
N PRO A 52 -10.72 8.65 7.92
CA PRO A 52 -9.92 7.87 6.96
C PRO A 52 -8.93 6.93 7.65
N ASN A 53 -8.80 7.02 8.99
CA ASN A 53 -7.92 6.19 9.76
C ASN A 53 -8.38 6.03 11.24
N PRO A 54 -9.42 5.22 11.53
CA PRO A 54 -10.09 5.23 12.82
C PRO A 54 -9.26 4.73 14.02
N GLY A 55 -8.02 4.31 13.79
CA GLY A 55 -7.22 3.61 14.78
C GLY A 55 -7.88 2.31 15.24
N VAL A 56 -7.17 1.53 16.04
CA VAL A 56 -7.63 0.18 16.43
C VAL A 56 -8.97 0.20 17.16
N GLY A 57 -9.19 1.19 18.04
CA GLY A 57 -10.38 1.27 18.88
C GLY A 57 -11.68 1.52 18.09
N ARG A 58 -11.70 2.52 17.19
CA ARG A 58 -12.92 2.85 16.44
C ARG A 58 -13.20 1.83 15.35
N THR A 59 -12.19 1.33 14.65
CA THR A 59 -12.35 0.25 13.65
C THR A 59 -12.92 -1.01 14.29
N LEU A 60 -12.46 -1.37 15.49
CA LEU A 60 -13.00 -2.50 16.24
C LEU A 60 -14.47 -2.27 16.64
N ALA A 61 -14.81 -1.06 17.09
CA ALA A 61 -16.17 -0.71 17.47
C ALA A 61 -17.14 -0.74 16.29
N LEU A 62 -16.71 -0.31 15.10
CA LEU A 62 -17.50 -0.38 13.88
C LEU A 62 -17.72 -1.82 13.41
N ILE A 63 -16.67 -2.64 13.36
CA ILE A 63 -16.80 -4.03 12.88
C ILE A 63 -17.60 -4.88 13.88
N ARG A 64 -17.43 -4.67 15.19
CA ARG A 64 -18.20 -5.37 16.23
C ARG A 64 -19.71 -5.09 16.20
N ARG A 65 -20.15 -3.98 15.61
CA ARG A 65 -21.58 -3.67 15.46
C ARG A 65 -22.30 -4.58 14.45
N THR A 66 -21.54 -5.20 13.56
CA THR A 66 -22.09 -5.95 12.41
C THR A 66 -21.60 -7.39 12.36
N PHE A 67 -20.39 -7.65 12.84
CA PHE A 67 -19.74 -8.96 12.75
C PHE A 67 -19.12 -9.37 14.09
N TRP A 68 -19.37 -10.62 14.49
CA TRP A 68 -18.74 -11.23 15.66
C TRP A 68 -17.68 -12.24 15.22
N LEU A 69 -16.42 -11.91 15.45
CA LEU A 69 -15.25 -12.72 15.06
C LEU A 69 -14.34 -12.93 16.30
N PRO A 70 -13.89 -14.17 16.60
CA PRO A 70 -13.16 -14.49 17.83
C PRO A 70 -11.83 -13.75 17.99
N SER A 71 -11.12 -13.51 16.89
CA SER A 71 -9.80 -12.86 16.86
C SER A 71 -9.84 -11.41 16.37
N LEU A 72 -11.03 -10.82 16.23
CA LEU A 72 -11.22 -9.53 15.58
C LEU A 72 -10.30 -8.43 16.11
N TYR A 73 -10.06 -8.40 17.42
CA TYR A 73 -9.14 -7.42 18.00
C TYR A 73 -7.70 -7.60 17.55
N LYS A 74 -7.21 -8.85 17.54
CA LYS A 74 -5.86 -9.17 17.10
C LYS A 74 -5.72 -8.87 15.61
N ASP A 75 -6.72 -9.26 14.82
CA ASP A 75 -6.72 -9.10 13.37
C ASP A 75 -6.80 -7.61 12.96
N VAL A 76 -7.68 -6.82 13.60
CA VAL A 76 -7.78 -5.37 13.37
C VAL A 76 -6.52 -4.65 13.83
N LYS A 77 -5.96 -5.03 14.99
CA LYS A 77 -4.72 -4.42 15.50
C LYS A 77 -3.53 -4.75 14.59
N GLU A 78 -3.40 -6.00 14.18
CA GLU A 78 -2.34 -6.47 13.30
C GLU A 78 -2.47 -5.83 11.92
N TYR A 79 -3.67 -5.84 11.33
CA TYR A 79 -4.00 -5.15 10.09
C TYR A 79 -3.65 -3.67 10.15
N ILE A 80 -4.13 -2.91 11.15
CA ILE A 80 -3.84 -1.46 11.25
C ILE A 80 -2.35 -1.20 11.50
N SER A 81 -1.68 -2.04 12.29
CA SER A 81 -0.24 -1.91 12.55
C SER A 81 0.64 -2.23 11.34
N ALA A 82 0.17 -3.11 10.46
CA ALA A 82 0.84 -3.50 9.21
C ALA A 82 0.39 -2.65 8.01
N CYS A 83 -0.77 -2.01 8.11
CA CYS A 83 -1.38 -1.24 7.03
C CYS A 83 -0.68 0.10 6.89
N GLN A 84 0.10 0.23 5.82
CA GLN A 84 0.78 1.49 5.51
C GLN A 84 -0.19 2.63 5.20
N VAL A 85 -1.42 2.35 4.74
CA VAL A 85 -2.46 3.37 4.49
C VAL A 85 -2.97 3.95 5.81
N CYS A 86 -3.23 3.10 6.81
CA CYS A 86 -3.58 3.50 8.17
C CYS A 86 -2.39 4.09 8.96
N ALA A 87 -1.14 3.94 8.51
CA ALA A 87 -0.02 4.66 9.11
C ALA A 87 0.17 6.07 8.52
N ARG A 88 -0.31 6.30 7.30
CA ARG A 88 -0.01 7.48 6.49
C ARG A 88 -0.99 8.64 6.66
N SER A 89 -2.19 8.42 7.20
CA SER A 89 -3.30 9.40 7.25
C SER A 89 -3.63 10.07 5.90
N GLN A 90 -3.04 9.56 4.82
CA GLN A 90 -3.12 10.07 3.46
C GLN A 90 -3.23 8.87 2.52
N SER A 91 -4.12 8.99 1.53
CA SER A 91 -4.40 7.89 0.63
C SER A 91 -3.24 7.69 -0.38
N PRO A 92 -3.16 6.52 -1.04
CA PRO A 92 -2.22 6.31 -2.14
C PRO A 92 -2.37 7.35 -3.27
N PHE A 93 -3.60 7.79 -3.54
CA PHE A 93 -3.88 8.81 -4.54
C PHE A 93 -3.36 10.17 -4.11
N GLU A 94 -3.57 10.54 -2.84
CA GLU A 94 -3.09 11.80 -2.30
C GLU A 94 -1.56 11.89 -2.38
N ILE A 95 -0.85 10.80 -2.07
CA ILE A 95 0.62 10.74 -2.14
C ILE A 95 1.13 10.93 -3.58
N SER A 96 0.45 10.33 -4.55
CA SER A 96 0.86 10.37 -5.96
C SER A 96 0.43 11.65 -6.68
N LEU A 97 -0.77 12.13 -6.39
CA LEU A 97 -1.42 13.24 -7.09
C LEU A 97 -1.34 14.54 -6.29
N GLY A 98 -0.91 14.49 -5.03
CA GLY A 98 -1.00 15.62 -4.11
C GLY A 98 -2.43 15.91 -3.63
N TYR A 99 -3.46 15.23 -4.13
CA TYR A 99 -4.86 15.40 -3.72
C TYR A 99 -5.63 14.09 -3.80
N GLN A 100 -6.74 14.00 -3.08
CA GLN A 100 -7.67 12.89 -3.20
C GLN A 100 -8.61 13.15 -4.39
N PRO A 101 -8.58 12.32 -5.46
CA PRO A 101 -9.49 12.51 -6.57
C PRO A 101 -10.93 12.28 -6.09
N PRO A 102 -11.89 13.09 -6.57
CA PRO A 102 -13.29 12.85 -6.31
C PRO A 102 -13.69 11.50 -6.89
N LEU A 103 -14.67 10.84 -6.27
CA LEU A 103 -15.16 9.54 -6.74
C LEU A 103 -15.85 9.66 -8.11
N PHE A 104 -16.43 10.83 -8.38
CA PHE A 104 -17.10 11.15 -9.64
C PHE A 104 -16.46 12.36 -10.32
N PRO A 105 -16.31 12.35 -11.65
CA PRO A 105 -15.74 13.49 -12.39
C PRO A 105 -16.53 14.81 -12.21
N SER A 106 -17.84 14.72 -11.96
CA SER A 106 -18.72 15.88 -11.76
C SER A 106 -18.41 16.69 -10.51
N ASP A 107 -17.77 16.09 -9.50
CA ASP A 107 -17.38 16.75 -8.26
C ASP A 107 -15.94 17.30 -8.33
N SER A 108 -15.37 17.41 -9.53
CA SER A 108 -14.02 17.94 -9.69
C SER A 108 -13.96 19.44 -9.42
N ASP A 109 -13.10 19.82 -8.48
CA ASP A 109 -12.68 21.21 -8.32
C ASP A 109 -12.08 21.75 -9.63
N PRO A 110 -12.19 23.06 -9.89
CA PRO A 110 -11.60 23.67 -11.08
C PRO A 110 -10.10 23.36 -11.20
N PRO A 111 -9.56 23.23 -12.42
CA PRO A 111 -8.20 22.76 -12.64
C PRO A 111 -7.18 23.63 -11.91
N THR A 112 -6.54 23.05 -10.90
CA THR A 112 -5.48 23.71 -10.14
C THR A 112 -4.32 24.11 -11.06
N SER A 113 -3.83 25.35 -10.96
CA SER A 113 -2.60 25.77 -11.64
C SER A 113 -1.43 24.82 -11.30
N ALA A 114 -0.54 24.56 -12.27
CA ALA A 114 0.60 23.67 -12.12
C ALA A 114 1.47 23.97 -10.88
N LEU A 115 1.61 25.26 -10.51
CA LEU A 115 2.37 25.66 -9.32
C LEU A 115 1.69 25.25 -8.01
N GLN A 116 0.36 25.34 -7.94
CA GLN A 116 -0.41 24.90 -6.77
C GLN A 116 -0.34 23.39 -6.62
N PHE A 117 -0.42 22.65 -7.73
CA PHE A 117 -0.21 21.20 -7.74
C PHE A 117 1.18 20.83 -7.19
N ILE A 118 2.26 21.43 -7.71
CA ILE A 118 3.63 21.13 -7.26
C ILE A 118 3.80 21.42 -5.76
N ARG A 119 3.25 22.53 -5.26
CA ARG A 119 3.32 22.89 -3.83
C ARG A 119 2.59 21.86 -2.97
N ARG A 120 1.38 21.45 -3.38
CA ARG A 120 0.57 20.47 -2.66
C ARG A 120 1.27 19.11 -2.65
N ALA A 121 1.71 18.62 -3.81
CA ALA A 121 2.45 17.36 -3.93
C ALA A 121 3.71 17.33 -3.05
N ARG A 122 4.50 18.41 -3.02
CA ARG A 122 5.68 18.52 -2.15
C ARG A 122 5.32 18.43 -0.67
N ARG A 123 4.23 19.09 -0.24
CA ARG A 123 3.75 19.05 1.15
C ARG A 123 3.28 17.64 1.53
N THR A 124 2.48 17.00 0.68
CA THR A 124 2.00 15.64 0.90
C THR A 124 3.16 14.66 0.99
N TRP A 125 4.15 14.80 0.11
CA TRP A 125 5.34 13.95 0.12
C TRP A 125 6.18 14.11 1.40
N THR A 126 6.42 15.34 1.86
CA THR A 126 7.19 15.58 3.09
C THR A 126 6.45 15.04 4.32
N GLN A 127 5.13 15.25 4.39
CA GLN A 127 4.28 14.70 5.45
C GLN A 127 4.32 13.17 5.46
N THR A 128 4.15 12.55 4.29
CA THR A 128 4.17 11.10 4.13
C THR A 128 5.52 10.50 4.51
N LYS A 129 6.63 11.11 4.08
CA LYS A 129 7.98 10.68 4.44
C LYS A 129 8.21 10.75 5.95
N ALA A 130 7.80 11.85 6.59
CA ALA A 130 7.90 12.01 8.03
C ALA A 130 7.04 10.98 8.80
N ALA A 131 5.82 10.69 8.32
CA ALA A 131 4.96 9.66 8.92
C ALA A 131 5.57 8.26 8.81
N LEU A 132 6.17 7.93 7.66
CA LEU A 132 6.88 6.67 7.46
C LEU A 132 8.08 6.55 8.41
N GLN A 133 8.87 7.61 8.56
CA GLN A 133 10.00 7.64 9.49
C GLN A 133 9.55 7.40 10.94
N ARG A 134 8.50 8.09 11.41
CA ARG A 134 7.95 7.86 12.76
C ARG A 134 7.48 6.42 12.95
N THR A 135 6.88 5.83 11.91
CA THR A 135 6.41 4.44 11.96
C THR A 135 7.59 3.47 12.03
N THR A 136 8.64 3.69 11.22
CA THR A 136 9.86 2.87 11.27
C THR A 136 10.55 3.00 12.62
N ASP A 137 10.62 4.20 13.20
CA ASP A 137 11.23 4.44 14.52
C ASP A 137 10.44 3.77 15.64
N ARG A 138 9.11 3.89 15.62
CA ARG A 138 8.24 3.21 16.59
C ARG A 138 8.35 1.70 16.48
N ASN A 139 8.33 1.17 15.27
CA ASN A 139 8.48 -0.28 15.03
C ASN A 139 9.84 -0.77 15.49
N ARG A 140 10.90 0.00 15.23
CA ARG A 140 12.25 -0.26 15.72
C ARG A 140 12.26 -0.32 17.24
N GLN A 141 11.74 0.70 17.94
CA GLN A 141 11.70 0.71 19.40
C GLN A 141 10.94 -0.51 19.96
N LEU A 142 9.79 -0.85 19.39
CA LEU A 142 9.00 -2.01 19.82
C LEU A 142 9.72 -3.34 19.59
N ALA A 143 10.43 -3.48 18.46
CA ALA A 143 11.23 -4.66 18.17
C ALA A 143 12.46 -4.74 19.08
N ASP A 144 13.15 -3.62 19.27
CA ASP A 144 14.38 -3.51 20.06
C ASP A 144 14.11 -3.81 21.56
N ARG A 145 12.90 -3.53 22.08
CA ARG A 145 12.49 -3.92 23.45
C ARG A 145 12.66 -5.41 23.75
N ARG A 146 12.61 -6.28 22.73
CA ARG A 146 12.78 -7.74 22.87
C ARG A 146 14.15 -8.22 22.39
N ARG A 147 14.98 -7.35 21.79
CA ARG A 147 16.33 -7.71 21.35
C ARG A 147 17.30 -7.63 22.52
N ARG A 148 18.25 -8.56 22.53
CA ARG A 148 19.44 -8.49 23.39
C ARG A 148 20.55 -7.80 22.60
N PRO A 149 21.39 -6.94 23.22
CA PRO A 149 22.54 -6.39 22.54
C PRO A 149 23.45 -7.51 22.07
N ALA A 150 24.08 -7.32 20.91
CA ALA A 150 25.06 -8.27 20.40
C ALA A 150 26.24 -8.37 21.39
N PRO A 151 26.84 -9.55 21.55
CA PRO A 151 28.11 -9.71 22.26
C PRO A 151 29.20 -8.81 21.64
N ALA A 152 30.17 -8.39 22.46
CA ALA A 152 31.39 -7.78 21.93
C ALA A 152 32.26 -8.88 21.29
N TYR A 153 32.65 -8.67 20.04
CA TYR A 153 33.52 -9.57 19.30
C TYR A 153 34.92 -8.97 19.16
N ALA A 154 35.95 -9.79 19.30
CA ALA A 154 37.32 -9.40 19.00
C ALA A 154 37.68 -9.75 17.53
N PRO A 155 38.56 -8.99 16.87
CA PRO A 155 39.18 -9.42 15.62
C PRO A 155 39.80 -10.82 15.79
N ASP A 156 39.65 -11.67 14.76
CA ASP A 156 40.09 -13.09 14.73
C ASP A 156 39.28 -14.07 15.59
N GLN A 157 38.19 -13.63 16.23
CA GLN A 157 37.30 -14.51 16.96
C GLN A 157 36.39 -15.31 16.02
N GLN A 158 36.50 -16.63 16.08
CA GLN A 158 35.61 -17.51 15.33
C GLN A 158 34.21 -17.57 15.94
N VAL A 159 33.19 -17.27 15.13
CA VAL A 159 31.78 -17.27 15.54
C VAL A 159 30.93 -18.22 14.70
N TRP A 160 29.97 -18.85 15.37
CA TRP A 160 28.94 -19.68 14.74
C TRP A 160 27.67 -18.84 14.58
N LEU A 161 27.14 -18.76 13.35
CA LEU A 161 25.90 -18.04 13.05
C LEU A 161 24.72 -19.01 13.13
N SER A 162 23.66 -18.63 13.85
CA SER A 162 22.44 -19.42 13.89
C SER A 162 21.71 -19.34 12.55
N THR A 163 21.25 -20.48 12.03
CA THR A 163 20.52 -20.57 10.77
C THR A 163 19.02 -20.31 10.90
N ARG A 164 18.53 -19.99 12.11
CA ARG A 164 17.10 -19.79 12.39
C ARG A 164 16.44 -18.81 11.43
N ASP A 165 17.14 -17.74 11.09
CA ASP A 165 16.65 -16.64 10.24
C ASP A 165 17.40 -16.53 8.90
N ILE A 166 18.18 -17.56 8.54
CA ILE A 166 18.99 -17.60 7.31
C ILE A 166 18.36 -18.59 6.34
N LYS A 167 18.00 -18.14 5.14
CA LYS A 167 17.54 -19.02 4.06
C LYS A 167 18.76 -19.61 3.36
N LEU A 168 19.07 -20.88 3.64
CA LEU A 168 20.11 -21.64 2.93
C LEU A 168 19.52 -22.18 1.62
N LYS A 169 20.35 -22.37 0.60
CA LYS A 169 19.86 -22.82 -0.71
C LYS A 169 19.68 -24.34 -0.79
N ASP A 170 20.31 -25.10 0.10
CA ASP A 170 20.70 -26.48 -0.22
C ASP A 170 19.98 -27.60 0.57
N ALA A 171 18.83 -27.35 1.21
CA ALA A 171 18.08 -28.45 1.86
C ALA A 171 16.60 -28.11 2.15
N ASN A 172 15.86 -29.11 2.63
CA ASN A 172 14.61 -28.93 3.37
C ASN A 172 14.94 -28.43 4.80
N LYS A 173 14.13 -27.51 5.37
CA LYS A 173 14.32 -26.93 6.72
C LYS A 173 14.61 -27.97 7.82
N LYS A 174 14.09 -29.19 7.68
CA LYS A 174 14.32 -30.30 8.63
C LYS A 174 15.78 -30.75 8.72
N PHE A 175 16.55 -30.60 7.64
CA PHE A 175 17.97 -30.98 7.56
C PHE A 175 18.91 -29.77 7.61
N TYR A 176 18.39 -28.59 7.95
CA TYR A 176 19.26 -27.42 8.11
C TYR A 176 20.18 -27.63 9.31
N PRO A 177 21.50 -27.42 9.16
CA PRO A 177 22.37 -27.33 10.31
C PRO A 177 21.89 -26.16 11.17
N ARG A 178 21.78 -26.33 12.49
CA ARG A 178 21.28 -25.28 13.40
C ARG A 178 22.21 -24.07 13.48
N PHE A 179 23.49 -24.28 13.19
CA PHE A 179 24.54 -23.27 13.13
C PHE A 179 25.43 -23.51 11.90
N ILE A 180 25.94 -22.43 11.33
CA ILE A 180 26.91 -22.42 10.22
C ILE A 180 28.16 -21.65 10.64
N GLY A 181 29.32 -22.03 10.11
CA GLY A 181 30.62 -21.47 10.49
C GLY A 181 31.62 -22.58 10.88
N PRO A 182 32.78 -22.22 11.46
CA PRO A 182 33.11 -20.92 12.04
C PRO A 182 33.44 -19.84 10.99
N TYR A 183 32.97 -18.61 11.24
CA TYR A 183 33.37 -17.42 10.50
C TYR A 183 34.35 -16.60 11.34
N THR A 184 35.40 -16.10 10.72
CA THR A 184 36.38 -15.15 11.28
C THR A 184 36.01 -13.72 10.93
#